data_AF-A0A653ANA2-F1
#
_entry.id   AF-A0A653ANA2-F1
#
_cell.length_a   1.000
_cell.length_b   1.000
_cell.length_c   1.000
_cell.angle_alpha   90.00
_cell.angle_beta   90.00
_cell.angle_gamma   90.00
#
_symmetry.space_group_name_H-M   'P 1'
#
loop_
_entity.id
_entity.type
_entity.pdbx_description
1 polymer ?
#
loop_
_entity_poly.entity_id
_entity_poly.type
_entity_poly.pdbx_seq_one_letter_code
_entity_poly.pdbx_strand_id
1 'polypeptide(L)'
;MNLDNNHSSKSFSYKLSHELEKYINSNTIIVCIGTDKCIGDCLGPLVGSILTENFFPLPVYGTLSEPIHALNIDERLNEIKKLHPNANIIGIDACLGNEEDIGDIRVRDYAIHQEKE
;
A
#
# COMPACT_ATOMS: atom_id res chain seq x y z
N MET A 1 0.41 13.77 5.01
CA MET A 1 -0.38 14.37 6.12
C MET A 1 -0.50 13.33 7.22
N ASN A 2 -0.27 13.68 8.49
CA ASN A 2 -0.54 12.78 9.62
C ASN A 2 -2.04 12.80 9.89
N LEU A 3 -2.69 11.63 9.84
CA LEU A 3 -4.10 11.47 10.17
C LEU A 3 -4.16 10.93 11.60
N ASP A 4 -4.43 11.80 12.58
CA ASP A 4 -4.49 11.40 13.99
C ASP A 4 -5.58 10.36 14.26
N ASN A 5 -5.21 9.25 14.89
CA ASN A 5 -6.08 8.12 15.27
C ASN A 5 -7.03 8.38 16.46
N ASN A 6 -7.08 9.61 17.00
CA ASN A 6 -7.80 9.92 18.25
C ASN A 6 -9.33 10.06 18.14
N HIS A 7 -9.93 9.72 16.99
CA HIS A 7 -11.38 9.73 16.79
C HIS A 7 -11.89 8.37 16.28
N SER A 8 -13.13 8.02 16.65
CA SER A 8 -13.88 6.83 16.20
C SER A 8 -13.45 6.33 14.82
N SER A 9 -13.07 5.05 14.71
CA SER A 9 -12.51 4.42 13.50
C SER A 9 -13.26 4.72 12.20
N LYS A 10 -14.58 4.95 12.30
CA LYS A 10 -15.42 5.41 11.18
C LYS A 10 -15.04 6.80 10.65
N SER A 11 -14.78 7.77 11.51
CA SER A 11 -14.40 9.12 11.07
C SER A 11 -13.04 9.10 10.36
N PHE A 12 -12.11 8.26 10.85
CA PHE A 12 -10.81 8.06 10.23
C PHE A 12 -10.94 7.45 8.82
N SER A 13 -11.69 6.35 8.68
CA SER A 13 -11.85 5.68 7.37
C SER A 13 -12.50 6.60 6.33
N TYR A 14 -13.45 7.44 6.73
CA TYR A 14 -14.03 8.46 5.86
C TYR A 14 -13.00 9.50 5.40
N LYS A 15 -12.17 10.03 6.31
CA LYS A 15 -11.12 11.00 5.96
C LYS A 15 -10.10 10.38 5.02
N LEU A 16 -9.64 9.16 5.31
CA LEU A 16 -8.70 8.44 4.47
C LEU A 16 -9.29 8.18 3.07
N SER A 17 -10.53 7.70 2.99
CA SER A 17 -11.23 7.50 1.72
C SER A 17 -11.30 8.79 0.90
N HIS A 18 -11.70 9.89 1.53
CA HIS A 18 -11.83 11.17 0.86
C HIS A 18 -10.50 11.74 0.35
N GLU A 19 -9.40 11.49 1.07
CA GLU A 19 -8.07 11.85 0.60
C GLU A 19 -7.60 10.97 -0.56
N LEU A 20 -7.85 9.65 -0.49
CA LEU A 20 -7.47 8.72 -1.55
C LEU A 20 -8.28 8.88 -2.84
N GLU A 21 -9.53 9.35 -2.76
CA GLU A 21 -10.39 9.67 -3.93
C GLU A 21 -9.71 10.63 -4.91
N LYS A 22 -8.82 11.50 -4.44
CA LYS A 22 -8.08 12.45 -5.28
C LYS A 22 -7.04 11.77 -6.18
N TYR A 23 -6.62 10.56 -5.82
CA TYR A 23 -5.54 9.81 -6.49
C TYR A 23 -6.03 8.52 -7.17
N ILE A 24 -7.23 8.03 -6.80
CA ILE A 24 -7.82 6.80 -7.34
C ILE A 24 -8.71 7.11 -8.55
N ASN A 25 -8.48 6.39 -9.65
CA ASN A 25 -9.33 6.38 -10.84
C ASN A 25 -9.33 4.99 -11.50
N SER A 26 -10.05 4.83 -12.62
CA SER A 26 -10.18 3.55 -13.33
C SER A 26 -8.88 2.99 -13.91
N ASN A 27 -7.82 3.78 -13.97
CA ASN A 27 -6.49 3.39 -14.45
C ASN A 27 -5.48 3.33 -13.28
N THR A 28 -5.98 3.22 -12.05
CA THR A 28 -5.14 3.07 -10.85
C THR A 28 -4.91 1.60 -10.54
N ILE A 29 -3.70 1.28 -10.11
CA ILE A 29 -3.33 -0.04 -9.61
C ILE A 29 -2.82 0.07 -8.18
N ILE A 30 -3.10 -0.96 -7.38
CA ILE A 30 -2.64 -1.06 -6.00
C ILE A 30 -1.46 -2.01 -5.96
N VAL A 31 -0.34 -1.56 -5.39
CA VAL A 31 0.86 -2.38 -5.19
C VAL A 31 1.17 -2.42 -3.70
N CYS A 32 0.96 -3.56 -3.09
CA CYS A 32 1.25 -3.79 -1.68
C CYS A 32 2.66 -4.36 -1.54
N ILE A 33 3.45 -3.77 -0.65
CA ILE A 33 4.87 -4.04 -0.47
C ILE A 33 5.09 -4.62 0.92
N GLY A 34 5.95 -5.62 0.98
CA GLY A 34 6.36 -6.30 2.20
C GLY A 34 6.47 -7.81 2.00
N THR A 35 6.72 -8.53 3.10
CA THR A 35 6.87 -9.98 3.10
C THR A 35 6.19 -10.63 4.31
N ASP A 36 5.76 -11.87 4.15
CA ASP A 36 5.28 -12.75 5.22
C ASP A 36 6.38 -13.23 6.18
N LYS A 37 7.66 -13.03 5.84
CA LYS A 37 8.80 -13.51 6.67
C LYS A 37 9.01 -12.69 7.95
N CYS A 38 8.47 -11.47 8.01
CA CYS A 38 8.53 -10.61 9.19
C CYS A 38 7.12 -10.15 9.55
N ILE A 39 6.70 -10.36 10.80
CA ILE A 39 5.35 -9.97 11.28
C ILE A 39 5.11 -8.47 11.08
N GLY A 40 6.15 -7.64 11.21
CA GLY A 40 6.04 -6.19 11.01
C GLY A 40 5.91 -5.77 9.54
N ASP A 41 6.34 -6.62 8.59
CA ASP A 41 6.39 -6.32 7.15
C ASP A 41 5.23 -6.98 6.37
N CYS A 42 4.41 -7.79 7.04
CA CYS A 42 3.33 -8.53 6.38
C CYS A 42 2.05 -7.72 6.20
N LEU A 43 1.94 -6.52 6.79
CA LEU A 43 0.73 -5.70 6.73
C LEU A 43 0.38 -5.28 5.29
N GLY A 44 1.38 -4.91 4.48
CA GLY A 44 1.16 -4.62 3.06
C GLY A 44 0.54 -5.82 2.32
N PRO A 45 1.24 -6.97 2.26
CA PRO A 45 0.72 -8.19 1.64
C PRO A 45 -0.64 -8.66 2.20
N LEU A 46 -0.89 -8.47 3.50
CA LEU A 46 -2.18 -8.77 4.12
C LEU A 46 -3.29 -7.87 3.56
N VAL A 47 -3.05 -6.56 3.44
CA VAL A 47 -3.98 -5.63 2.79
C VAL A 47 -4.26 -6.05 1.35
N GLY A 48 -3.21 -6.42 0.59
CA GLY A 48 -3.34 -6.91 -0.78
C GLY A 48 -4.21 -8.16 -0.88
N SER A 49 -4.02 -9.14 0.01
CA SER A 49 -4.87 -10.33 0.10
C SER A 49 -6.32 -9.98 0.39
N ILE A 50 -6.59 -9.13 1.40
CA ILE A 50 -7.94 -8.72 1.77
C ILE A 50 -8.65 -8.03 0.59
N LEU A 51 -7.98 -7.10 -0.10
CA LEU A 51 -8.56 -6.41 -1.26
C LEU A 51 -8.91 -7.41 -2.38
N THR A 52 -8.02 -8.37 -2.64
CA THR A 52 -8.20 -9.39 -3.67
C THR A 52 -9.36 -10.32 -3.34
N GLU A 53 -9.44 -10.81 -2.11
CA GLU A 53 -10.51 -11.70 -1.62
C GLU A 53 -11.89 -11.02 -1.60
N ASN A 54 -11.92 -9.70 -1.42
CA ASN A 54 -13.14 -8.89 -1.45
C ASN A 54 -13.49 -8.35 -2.85
N PHE A 55 -12.85 -8.86 -3.91
CA PHE A 55 -13.10 -8.47 -5.30
C PHE A 55 -12.99 -6.96 -5.53
N PHE A 56 -11.97 -6.32 -4.97
CA PHE A 56 -11.71 -4.90 -5.18
C PHE A 56 -11.63 -4.60 -6.70
N PRO A 57 -12.29 -3.54 -7.19
CA PRO A 57 -12.52 -3.35 -8.63
C PRO A 57 -11.27 -2.94 -9.43
N LEU A 58 -10.17 -2.60 -8.75
CA LEU A 58 -8.90 -2.22 -9.38
C LEU A 58 -7.89 -3.36 -9.28
N PRO A 59 -6.91 -3.46 -10.20
CA PRO A 59 -5.84 -4.44 -10.10
C PRO A 59 -5.05 -4.28 -8.80
N VAL A 60 -4.86 -5.39 -8.08
CA VAL A 60 -4.08 -5.46 -6.84
C VAL A 60 -2.91 -6.43 -7.05
N TYR A 61 -1.72 -5.98 -6.65
CA TYR A 61 -0.49 -6.77 -6.66
C TYR A 61 0.15 -6.76 -5.28
N GLY A 62 0.86 -7.83 -4.93
CA GLY A 62 1.48 -7.98 -3.61
C GLY A 62 0.50 -8.55 -2.59
N THR A 63 0.20 -9.84 -2.70
CA THR A 63 -0.61 -10.55 -1.70
C THR A 63 0.28 -11.39 -0.80
N LEU A 64 -0.27 -11.99 0.25
CA LEU A 64 0.46 -12.98 1.04
C LEU A 64 0.94 -14.17 0.21
N SER A 65 0.19 -14.56 -0.84
CA SER A 65 0.59 -15.67 -1.72
C SER A 65 1.60 -15.25 -2.80
N GLU A 66 1.59 -13.98 -3.21
CA GLU A 66 2.50 -13.42 -4.21
C GLU A 66 3.09 -12.09 -3.71
N PRO A 67 3.98 -12.11 -2.70
CA PRO A 67 4.50 -10.90 -2.08
C PRO A 67 5.42 -10.10 -3.02
N ILE A 68 5.42 -8.79 -2.84
CA ILE A 68 6.36 -7.87 -3.49
C ILE A 68 7.21 -7.24 -2.40
N HIS A 69 8.51 -7.50 -2.41
CA HIS A 69 9.46 -7.06 -1.39
C HIS A 69 10.71 -6.47 -2.05
N ALA A 70 11.61 -5.90 -1.24
CA ALA A 70 12.80 -5.20 -1.74
C ALA A 70 13.62 -5.95 -2.80
N LEU A 71 13.69 -7.29 -2.71
CA LEU A 71 14.49 -8.12 -3.65
C LEU A 71 13.85 -8.37 -5.01
N ASN A 72 12.52 -8.21 -5.16
CA ASN A 72 11.80 -8.50 -6.42
C ASN A 72 11.02 -7.29 -6.96
N ILE A 73 10.99 -6.18 -6.23
CA ILE A 73 10.14 -5.03 -6.56
C ILE A 73 10.46 -4.45 -7.95
N ASP A 74 11.73 -4.39 -8.35
CA ASP A 74 12.12 -3.88 -9.67
C ASP A 74 11.60 -4.76 -10.81
N GLU A 75 11.72 -6.08 -10.67
CA GLU A 75 11.20 -7.05 -11.64
C GLU A 75 9.68 -6.95 -11.73
N ARG A 76 9.00 -7.01 -10.58
CA ARG A 76 7.53 -6.99 -10.50
C ARG A 76 6.96 -5.67 -11.04
N LEU A 77 7.58 -4.53 -10.71
CA LEU A 77 7.17 -3.23 -11.25
C LEU A 77 7.39 -3.15 -12.76
N ASN A 78 8.44 -3.77 -13.31
CA ASN A 78 8.64 -3.81 -14.76
C ASN A 78 7.54 -4.63 -15.47
N GLU A 79 7.13 -5.76 -14.90
CA GLU A 79 6.00 -6.55 -15.42
C GLU A 79 4.68 -5.77 -15.35
N ILE A 80 4.40 -5.17 -14.19
CA ILE A 80 3.21 -4.38 -13.95
C ILE A 80 3.12 -3.21 -14.92
N LYS A 81 4.22 -2.48 -15.13
CA LYS A 81 4.28 -1.36 -16.09
C LYS A 81 4.10 -1.82 -17.54
N LYS A 82 4.54 -3.03 -17.90
CA LYS A 82 4.27 -3.59 -19.24
C LYS A 82 2.79 -3.92 -19.44
N LEU A 83 2.13 -4.43 -18.40
CA LEU A 83 0.70 -4.74 -18.42
C LEU A 83 -0.18 -3.49 -18.36
N HIS A 84 0.27 -2.47 -17.63
CA HIS A 84 -0.48 -1.24 -17.33
C HIS A 84 0.38 0.01 -17.63
N PRO A 85 0.70 0.31 -18.90
CA PRO A 85 1.73 1.28 -19.28
C PRO A 85 1.44 2.73 -18.87
N ASN A 86 0.18 3.08 -18.62
CA ASN A 86 -0.23 4.43 -18.26
C ASN A 86 -0.82 4.48 -16.84
N ALA A 87 -0.74 3.41 -16.05
CA ALA A 87 -1.43 3.34 -14.78
C ALA A 87 -0.80 4.24 -13.71
N ASN A 88 -1.66 4.81 -12.87
CA ASN A 88 -1.23 5.42 -11.61
C ASN A 88 -1.01 4.30 -10.58
N ILE A 89 0.10 4.35 -9.85
CA ILE A 89 0.42 3.32 -8.84
C ILE A 89 0.24 3.91 -7.44
N ILE A 90 -0.60 3.26 -6.64
CA ILE A 90 -0.65 3.50 -5.20
C ILE A 90 0.11 2.36 -4.50
N GLY A 91 1.22 2.73 -3.87
CA GLY A 91 1.99 1.83 -3.04
C GLY A 91 1.43 1.76 -1.61
N ILE A 92 1.27 0.55 -1.07
CA ILE A 92 0.91 0.30 0.33
C ILE A 92 2.08 -0.45 0.96
N ASP A 93 2.71 0.13 1.98
CA ASP A 93 3.91 -0.41 2.60
C ASP A 93 3.78 -0.39 4.13
N ALA A 94 4.41 -1.37 4.78
CA ALA A 94 4.50 -1.46 6.23
C ALA A 94 5.83 -0.86 6.68
N CYS A 95 5.84 0.43 7.01
CA CYS A 95 7.08 1.10 7.39
C CYS A 95 7.36 0.97 8.89
N LEU A 96 8.65 0.83 9.24
CA LEU A 96 9.13 1.00 10.62
C LEU A 96 9.14 2.50 10.97
N GLY A 97 8.75 2.82 12.19
CA GLY A 97 8.73 4.18 12.74
C GLY A 97 9.01 4.17 14.23
N ASN A 98 8.89 5.33 14.87
CA ASN A 98 9.01 5.42 16.33
C ASN A 98 7.82 4.72 17.01
N GLU A 99 7.94 4.38 18.30
CA GLU A 99 6.83 3.75 19.05
C GLU A 99 5.54 4.58 19.01
N GLU A 100 5.69 5.90 18.95
CA GLU A 100 4.59 6.87 18.84
C GLU A 100 3.80 6.75 17.52
N ASP A 101 4.42 6.16 16.48
CA ASP A 101 3.84 6.00 15.14
C ASP A 101 3.05 4.70 14.98
N ILE A 102 3.06 3.82 15.99
CA ILE A 102 2.43 2.50 15.90
C ILE A 102 0.91 2.67 15.74
N GLY A 103 0.38 2.12 14.64
CA GLY A 103 -1.04 2.16 14.31
C GLY A 103 -1.43 3.35 13.42
N ASP A 104 -0.53 4.29 13.16
CA ASP A 104 -0.78 5.41 12.27
C ASP A 104 -0.72 5.01 10.80
N ILE A 105 -1.63 5.59 10.00
CA ILE A 105 -1.61 5.49 8.54
C ILE A 105 -1.24 6.85 7.98
N ARG A 106 -0.20 6.86 7.14
CA ARG A 106 0.32 8.08 6.52
C ARG A 106 0.10 8.03 5.02
N VAL A 107 -0.52 9.08 4.47
CA VAL A 107 -0.62 9.28 3.02
C VAL A 107 0.45 10.28 2.59
N ARG A 108 1.21 9.88 1.55
CA ARG A 108 2.33 10.62 0.96
C ARG A 108 2.15 10.60 -0.57
N ASP A 109 2.43 11.71 -1.22
CA ASP A 109 2.32 11.91 -2.67
C ASP A 109 3.68 11.84 -3.39
N TYR A 110 4.68 11.26 -2.71
CA TYR A 110 6.04 11.04 -3.22
C TYR A 110 6.43 9.57 -3.13
N ALA A 111 7.50 9.20 -3.84
CA ALA A 111 7.96 7.82 -3.96
C ALA A 111 8.34 7.18 -2.61
N ILE A 112 8.02 5.89 -2.47
CA ILE A 112 8.50 5.07 -1.36
C ILE A 112 10.02 4.96 -1.50
N HIS A 113 10.75 5.52 -0.53
CA HIS A 113 12.19 5.37 -0.45
C HIS A 113 12.50 4.19 0.45
N GLN A 114 13.33 3.27 -0.03
CA GLN A 114 14.05 2.38 0.87
C GLN A 114 15.11 3.22 1.57
N GLU A 115 15.10 3.25 2.90
CA GLU A 115 16.22 3.80 3.65
C GLU A 115 17.45 2.95 3.32
N LYS A 116 18.30 3.47 2.44
CA LYS A 116 19.66 2.95 2.28
C LYS A 116 20.47 3.58 3.40
N GLU A 117 20.98 2.74 4.31
CA GLU A 117 22.16 3.09 5.11
C GLU A 117 23.32 3.55 4.22
#